data_AF-A0A3N1XQC3-F1
#
_entry.id   AF-A0A3N1XQC3-F1
#
_cell.length_a   1.000
_cell.length_b   1.000
_cell.length_c   1.000
_cell.angle_alpha   90.00
_cell.angle_beta   90.00
_cell.angle_gamma   90.00
#
_symmetry.space_group_name_H-M   'P 1'
#
loop_
_entity.id
_entity.type
_entity.pdbx_description
1 polymer ?
#
loop_
_entity_poly.entity_id
_entity_poly.type
_entity_poly.pdbx_seq_one_letter_code
_entity_poly.pdbx_strand_id
1 'polypeptide(L)'
;MKNHENNIPSPEQVRLIFKDTYNFYVKYKKYLNNDEWMELVREIHEIYQAHPFELCKIILVELLDIFEESYKVKYEGSIDK
;
A
#
# COMPACT_ATOMS: atom_id res chain seq x y z
N MET A 1 1.25 24.83 7.23
CA MET A 1 1.23 23.35 7.20
C MET A 1 0.31 22.91 8.34
N LYS A 2 -0.75 22.14 8.06
CA LYS A 2 -1.65 21.66 9.13
C LYS A 2 -0.95 20.48 9.83
N ASN A 3 -0.78 20.57 11.14
CA ASN A 3 -0.23 19.49 11.96
C ASN A 3 -1.19 18.29 11.87
N HIS A 4 -0.74 17.19 11.24
CA HIS A 4 -1.43 15.90 11.22
C HIS A 4 -1.15 15.09 12.50
N GLU A 5 -0.98 15.77 13.64
CA GLU A 5 -0.77 15.11 14.92
C GLU A 5 -2.10 14.54 15.41
N ASN A 6 -2.22 13.21 15.33
CA ASN A 6 -3.13 12.38 16.13
C ASN A 6 -4.63 12.54 15.87
N ASN A 7 -5.05 12.52 14.61
CA ASN A 7 -6.46 12.23 14.33
C ASN A 7 -6.65 10.70 14.41
N ILE A 8 -6.96 10.18 15.60
CA ILE A 8 -7.21 8.75 15.79
C ILE A 8 -8.52 8.42 15.05
N PRO A 9 -8.50 7.46 14.09
CA PRO A 9 -9.70 7.10 13.36
C PRO A 9 -10.75 6.48 14.31
N SER A 10 -12.02 6.80 14.07
CA SER A 10 -13.14 6.12 14.74
C SER A 10 -13.18 4.63 14.36
N PRO A 11 -13.89 3.78 15.11
CA PRO A 11 -14.01 2.36 14.78
C PRO A 11 -14.52 2.09 13.36
N GLU A 12 -15.45 2.90 12.86
CA GLU A 12 -15.94 2.78 11.48
C GLU A 12 -14.88 3.19 10.45
N GLN A 13 -14.11 4.24 10.73
CA GLN A 13 -12.99 4.64 9.87
C GLN A 13 -11.88 3.58 9.86
N VAL A 14 -11.57 2.96 11.01
CA VAL A 14 -10.67 1.82 11.09
C VAL A 14 -11.16 0.68 10.19
N ARG A 15 -12.45 0.35 10.27
CA ARG A 15 -13.06 -0.69 9.43
C ARG A 15 -12.90 -0.39 7.94
N LEU A 16 -13.09 0.87 7.53
CA LEU A 16 -12.93 1.30 6.14
C LEU A 16 -11.47 1.26 5.69
N ILE A 17 -10.53 1.74 6.52
CA ILE A 17 -9.09 1.66 6.26
C ILE A 17 -8.71 0.20 6.00
N PHE A 18 -9.04 -0.71 6.91
CA PHE A 18 -8.72 -2.13 6.76
C PHE A 18 -9.36 -2.76 5.53
N LYS A 19 -10.62 -2.43 5.24
CA LYS A 19 -11.30 -2.93 4.03
C LYS A 19 -10.55 -2.51 2.77
N ASP A 20 -10.21 -1.23 2.65
CA ASP A 20 -9.61 -0.68 1.44
C ASP A 20 -8.17 -1.13 1.28
N THR A 21 -7.37 -1.14 2.36
CA THR A 21 -6.01 -1.67 2.33
C THR A 21 -5.96 -3.18 2.09
N TYR A 22 -6.95 -3.95 2.58
CA TYR A 22 -7.04 -5.38 2.29
C TYR A 22 -7.42 -5.65 0.83
N ASN A 23 -8.36 -4.88 0.27
CA ASN A 23 -8.70 -4.98 -1.16
C ASN A 23 -7.51 -4.65 -2.05
N PHE A 24 -6.77 -3.59 -1.70
CA PHE A 24 -5.52 -3.21 -2.34
C PHE A 24 -4.48 -4.34 -2.28
N TYR A 25 -4.29 -4.93 -1.09
CA TYR A 25 -3.44 -6.11 -0.95
C TYR A 25 -3.87 -7.27 -1.84
N VAL A 26 -5.16 -7.63 -1.84
CA VAL A 26 -5.68 -8.74 -2.65
C VAL A 26 -5.49 -8.51 -4.15
N LYS A 27 -5.59 -7.25 -4.61
CA LYS A 27 -5.40 -6.86 -6.01
C LYS A 27 -3.95 -7.11 -6.45
N TYR A 28 -2.98 -6.75 -5.61
CA TYR A 28 -1.56 -6.70 -5.97
C TYR A 28 -0.68 -7.80 -5.35
N LYS A 29 -1.22 -8.66 -4.48
CA LYS A 29 -0.47 -9.79 -3.86
C LYS A 29 0.03 -10.83 -4.86
N LYS A 30 -0.47 -10.81 -6.10
CA LYS A 30 0.00 -11.67 -7.18
C LYS A 30 0.91 -10.84 -8.07
N TYR A 31 1.94 -11.50 -8.59
CA TYR A 31 2.98 -10.96 -9.45
C TYR A 31 2.69 -9.62 -10.13
N LEU A 32 3.53 -8.64 -9.82
CA LEU A 32 3.49 -7.30 -10.40
C LEU A 32 4.45 -7.20 -11.58
N ASN A 33 3.94 -6.78 -12.73
CA ASN A 33 4.75 -6.26 -13.83
C ASN A 33 4.99 -4.74 -13.65
N ASN A 34 5.77 -4.12 -14.54
CA ASN A 34 6.13 -2.70 -14.44
C ASN A 34 4.91 -1.75 -14.52
N ASP A 35 3.92 -2.05 -15.35
CA ASP A 35 2.74 -1.22 -15.48
C ASP A 35 1.87 -1.33 -14.22
N GLU A 36 1.73 -2.54 -13.68
CA GLU A 36 1.06 -2.80 -12.40
C GLU A 36 1.75 -2.10 -11.23
N TRP A 37 3.09 -1.98 -11.26
CA TRP A 37 3.86 -1.25 -10.25
C TRP A 37 3.52 0.24 -10.24
N MET A 38 3.45 0.89 -11.41
CA MET A 38 3.09 2.30 -11.50
C MET A 38 1.64 2.55 -11.04
N GLU A 39 0.72 1.65 -11.40
CA GLU A 39 -0.65 1.72 -10.92
C GLU A 39 -0.77 1.54 -9.41
N LEU A 40 0.01 0.62 -8.84
CA LEU A 40 0.07 0.36 -7.41
C LEU A 40 0.47 1.61 -6.63
N VAL A 41 1.55 2.28 -7.06
CA VAL A 41 2.03 3.51 -6.40
C VAL A 41 0.98 4.62 -6.48
N ARG A 42 0.28 4.76 -7.62
CA ARG A 42 -0.84 5.71 -7.74
C ARG A 42 -1.97 5.38 -6.76
N GLU A 43 -2.35 4.12 -6.65
CA GLU A 43 -3.46 3.68 -5.79
C GLU A 43 -3.15 3.84 -4.30
N ILE A 44 -1.88 3.67 -3.87
CA ILE A 44 -1.43 4.02 -2.51
C ILE A 44 -1.77 5.48 -2.18
N HIS A 45 -1.44 6.40 -3.09
CA HIS A 45 -1.74 7.82 -2.87
C HIS A 45 -3.24 8.07 -2.78
N GLU A 46 -4.04 7.41 -3.62
CA GLU A 46 -5.50 7.55 -3.61
C GLU A 46 -6.13 7.04 -2.30
N ILE A 47 -5.69 5.88 -1.81
CA ILE A 47 -6.16 5.32 -0.53
C ILE A 47 -5.77 6.24 0.63
N TYR A 48 -4.54 6.77 0.65
CA TYR A 48 -4.12 7.68 1.72
C TYR A 48 -4.90 9.01 1.69
N GLN A 49 -5.22 9.54 0.52
CA GLN A 49 -6.06 10.75 0.41
C GLN A 49 -7.49 10.50 0.90
N ALA A 50 -8.04 9.31 0.66
CA ALA A 50 -9.34 8.91 1.19
C ALA A 50 -9.32 8.70 2.72
N HIS A 51 -8.19 8.23 3.26
CA HIS A 51 -8.00 7.92 4.67
C HIS A 51 -6.73 8.58 5.23
N PRO A 52 -6.70 9.90 5.46
CA PRO A 52 -5.51 10.65 5.83
C PRO A 52 -5.16 10.49 7.32
N PHE A 53 -5.06 9.23 7.77
CA PHE A 53 -4.78 8.80 9.12
C PHE A 53 -3.41 8.11 9.16
N GLU A 54 -2.66 8.29 10.25
CA GLU A 54 -1.34 7.66 10.40
C GLU A 54 -1.44 6.12 10.35
N LEU A 55 -2.53 5.55 10.86
CA LEU A 55 -2.81 4.12 10.75
C LEU A 55 -2.82 3.65 9.28
N CYS A 56 -3.51 4.39 8.40
CA CYS A 56 -3.58 4.04 6.98
C CYS A 56 -2.20 4.15 6.33
N LYS A 57 -1.45 5.22 6.63
CA LYS A 57 -0.08 5.40 6.13
C LYS A 57 0.83 4.25 6.54
N ILE A 58 0.83 3.85 7.82
CA ILE A 58 1.65 2.73 8.32
C ILE A 58 1.30 1.45 7.54
N ILE A 59 0.02 1.11 7.41
CA ILE A 59 -0.41 -0.08 6.68
C ILE A 59 0.06 -0.04 5.22
N LEU A 60 -0.10 1.11 4.54
CA LEU A 60 0.29 1.25 3.14
C LEU A 60 1.80 1.12 2.93
N VAL A 61 2.62 1.63 3.86
CA VAL A 61 4.09 1.47 3.82
C VAL A 61 4.48 0.01 3.98
N GLU A 62 3.93 -0.69 4.97
CA GLU A 62 4.21 -2.13 5.18
C GLU A 62 3.80 -2.98 3.97
N LEU A 63 2.66 -2.64 3.32
CA LEU A 63 2.24 -3.31 2.09
C LEU A 63 3.20 -3.03 0.93
N LEU A 64 3.69 -1.79 0.79
CA LEU A 64 4.67 -1.44 -0.24
C LEU A 64 5.96 -2.25 -0.08
N ASP A 65 6.46 -2.40 1.14
CA ASP A 65 7.66 -3.21 1.43
C ASP A 65 7.47 -4.68 1.03
N ILE A 66 6.30 -5.26 1.34
CA ILE A 66 5.94 -6.63 0.91
C ILE A 66 5.95 -6.75 -0.62
N PHE A 67 5.41 -5.76 -1.33
CA PHE A 67 5.39 -5.77 -2.79
C PHE A 67 6.78 -5.59 -3.39
N GLU A 68 7.60 -4.70 -2.84
CA GLU A 68 8.98 -4.51 -3.27
C GLU A 68 9.80 -5.80 -3.13
N GLU A 69 9.66 -6.51 -2.00
CA GLU A 69 10.33 -7.80 -1.79
C GLU A 69 9.89 -8.81 -2.85
N SER A 70 8.58 -8.89 -3.12
CA SER A 70 8.03 -9.80 -4.13
C SER A 70 8.50 -9.48 -5.57
N TYR A 71 8.74 -8.20 -5.85
CA TYR A 71 9.21 -7.71 -7.14
C TYR A 71 10.72 -7.96 -7.31
N LYS A 72 11.54 -7.60 -6.31
CA LYS A 72 13.00 -7.76 -6.34
C LYS A 72 13.43 -9.23 -6.49
N VAL A 73 12.80 -10.16 -5.76
CA VAL A 73 13.07 -11.60 -5.86
C VAL A 73 12.97 -12.12 -7.31
N LYS A 74 12.09 -11.54 -8.13
CA LYS A 74 11.94 -11.91 -9.53
C LYS A 74 12.96 -11.28 -10.47
N TYR A 75 13.28 -10.00 -10.27
CA TYR A 75 14.18 -9.28 -11.18
C TYR A 75 15.65 -9.58 -10.90
N GLU A 76 16.04 -9.81 -9.64
CA GLU A 76 17.42 -10.22 -9.31
C GLU A 76 17.68 -11.71 -9.61
N GLY A 77 16.67 -12.59 -9.50
CA GLY A 77 16.78 -14.00 -9.91
C GLY A 77 16.89 -14.23 -11.43
N SER A 78 16.86 -13.16 -12.23
CA SER A 78 16.98 -13.18 -13.69
C SER A 78 18.39 -12.85 -14.21
N ILE A 79 19.34 -12.52 -13.32
CA ILE A 79 20.70 -12.12 -13.70
C ILE A 79 21.70 -13.30 -13.69
N ASP A 80 21.35 -14.45 -13.08
CA ASP A 80 22.23 -15.62 -12.97
C ASP A 80 21.74 -16.87 -13.73
N LYS A 81 21.40 -16.74 -15.03
CA LYS A 81 21.28 -17.90 -15.94
C LYS A 81 21.86 -17.66 -17.32
#